data_AF-A0A0C2HKZ7-F1
#
_entry.id   AF-A0A0C2HKZ7-F1
#
_cell.length_a   1.000
_cell.length_b   1.000
_cell.length_c   1.000
_cell.angle_alpha   90.00
_cell.angle_beta   90.00
_cell.angle_gamma   90.00
#
_symmetry.space_group_name_H-M   'P 1'
#
loop_
_entity.id
_entity.type
_entity.pdbx_description
1 polymer ?
#
loop_
_entity_poly.entity_id
_entity_poly.type
_entity_poly.pdbx_seq_one_letter_code
_entity_poly.pdbx_strand_id
1 'polypeptide(L)' 'MVQEAPSSATRWWYFLAILCIISGFAVEIYAVIVNSWAVFRVGLAIFLLSIPCAATGWYLRHRNNIRPPQ' A
#
# COMPACT_ATOMS: atom_id res chain seq x y z
N MET A 1 -18.33 -5.46 -23.03
CA MET A 1 -17.07 -4.93 -22.46
C MET A 1 -16.69 -5.85 -21.31
N VAL A 2 -15.89 -6.89 -21.57
CA VAL A 2 -15.45 -7.82 -20.53
C VAL A 2 -14.43 -7.08 -19.68
N GLN A 3 -14.84 -6.63 -18.48
CA GLN A 3 -13.91 -6.15 -17.47
C GLN A 3 -13.06 -7.34 -17.06
N GLU A 4 -11.85 -7.48 -17.65
CA GLU A 4 -10.85 -8.39 -17.11
C GLU A 4 -10.65 -8.02 -15.64
N ALA A 5 -11.03 -8.94 -14.76
CA ALA A 5 -10.90 -8.74 -13.33
C ALA A 5 -9.44 -8.34 -13.05
N PRO A 6 -9.19 -7.22 -12.34
CA PRO A 6 -7.83 -6.82 -12.04
C PRO A 6 -7.14 -8.00 -11.36
N SER A 7 -5.97 -8.39 -11.88
CA SER A 7 -5.23 -9.56 -11.39
C SER A 7 -5.18 -9.55 -9.86
N SER A 8 -5.41 -10.70 -9.22
CA SER A 8 -5.44 -10.82 -7.76
C SER A 8 -4.20 -10.21 -7.10
N ALA A 9 -3.05 -10.24 -7.80
CA ALA A 9 -1.82 -9.57 -7.40
C ALA A 9 -1.96 -8.04 -7.29
N THR A 10 -2.55 -7.36 -8.29
CA THR A 10 -2.79 -5.90 -8.24
C THR A 10 -3.67 -5.52 -7.05
N ARG A 11 -4.76 -6.26 -6.84
CA ARG A 11 -5.66 -6.05 -5.68
C ARG A 11 -4.92 -6.26 -4.36
N TRP A 12 -4.07 -7.27 -4.28
CA TRP A 12 -3.25 -7.56 -3.12
C TRP A 12 -2.28 -6.41 -2.77
N TRP A 13 -1.59 -5.84 -3.76
CA TRP A 13 -0.68 -4.70 -3.54
C TRP A 13 -1.39 -3.44 -3.08
N TYR A 14 -2.57 -3.13 -3.64
CA TYR A 14 -3.39 -2.02 -3.14
C TYR A 14 -3.91 -2.27 -1.72
N PHE A 15 -4.30 -3.51 -1.41
CA PHE A 15 -4.71 -3.89 -0.05
C PHE A 15 -3.55 -3.73 0.95
N LEU A 16 -2.35 -4.17 0.60
CA LEU A 16 -1.15 -3.95 1.40
C LEU A 16 -0.85 -2.45 1.59
N ALA A 17 -0.99 -1.64 0.54
CA ALA A 17 -0.80 -0.19 0.65
C ALA A 17 -1.79 0.42 1.67
N ILE A 18 -3.06 0.03 1.62
CA ILE A 18 -4.08 0.49 2.58
C ILE A 18 -3.74 0.04 4.01
N LEU A 19 -3.32 -1.22 4.19
CA LEU A 19 -2.90 -1.73 5.49
C LEU A 19 -1.70 -0.93 6.05
N CYS A 20 -0.71 -0.61 5.22
CA CYS A 20 0.43 0.22 5.61
C CYS A 20 -0.01 1.63 6.04
N ILE A 21 -0.96 2.25 5.33
CA ILE A 21 -1.51 3.57 5.70
C ILE A 21 -2.16 3.50 7.08
N ILE A 22 -3.09 2.56 7.28
CA ILE A 22 -3.87 2.46 8.52
C ILE A 22 -2.96 2.10 9.70
N SER A 23 -2.08 1.12 9.52
CA SER A 23 -1.15 0.69 10.58
C SER A 23 -0.12 1.76 10.92
N GLY A 24 0.45 2.44 9.92
CA GLY A 24 1.37 3.56 10.14
C GLY A 24 0.71 4.69 10.92
N PHE A 25 -0.51 5.08 10.53
CA PHE A 25 -1.27 6.12 11.21
C PHE A 25 -1.65 5.73 12.65
N ALA A 26 -2.06 4.48 12.88
CA ALA A 26 -2.35 3.99 14.23
C ALA A 26 -1.10 4.01 15.13
N VAL A 27 0.06 3.66 14.59
CA VAL A 27 1.34 3.72 15.31
C VAL A 27 1.75 5.17 15.59
N GLU A 28 1.50 6.11 14.67
CA GLU A 28 1.73 7.54 14.92
C GLU A 28 0.85 8.08 16.05
N ILE A 29 -0.45 7.77 16.05
CA ILE A 29 -1.35 8.14 17.16
C ILE A 29 -0.82 7.56 18.49
N TYR A 30 -0.44 6.29 18.49
CA TYR A 30 0.14 5.65 19.66
C TYR A 30 1.44 6.36 20.11
N ALA A 31 2.30 6.74 19.17
CA ALA A 31 3.55 7.48 19.45
C ALA A 31 3.31 8.82 20.16
N VAL A 32 2.24 9.53 19.76
CA VAL A 32 1.83 10.78 20.41
C VAL A 32 1.35 10.51 21.83
N ILE A 33 0.56 9.45 22.05
CA ILE A 33 0.08 9.05 23.38
C ILE A 33 1.25 8.71 24.32
N VAL A 34 2.24 7.94 23.84
CA VAL A 34 3.41 7.54 24.65
C VAL A 34 4.55 8.57 24.64
N ASN A 35 4.38 9.68 23.91
CA ASN A 35 5.39 10.72 23.69
C ASN A 35 6.77 10.16 23.29
N SER A 36 6.79 9.20 22.35
CA SER A 36 8.02 8.52 21.92
C SER A 36 8.35 8.82 20.47
N TRP A 37 9.42 9.60 20.27
CA TRP A 37 9.96 9.92 18.94
C TRP A 37 10.41 8.69 18.16
N ALA A 38 10.86 7.62 18.84
CA ALA A 38 11.25 6.39 18.18
C ALA A 38 10.04 5.69 17.54
N VAL A 39 8.93 5.60 18.28
CA VAL A 39 7.68 5.00 17.81
C VAL A 39 7.09 5.82 16.66
N PHE A 40 7.19 7.15 16.74
CA PHE A 40 6.74 8.03 15.66
C PHE A 40 7.48 7.76 14.35
N ARG A 41 8.81 7.59 14.39
CA ARG A 41 9.61 7.25 13.20
C ARG A 41 9.23 5.88 12.61
N VAL A 42 8.89 4.91 13.45
CA VAL A 42 8.41 3.59 13.01
C VAL A 42 7.04 3.73 12.32
N GLY A 43 6.11 4.48 12.91
CA GLY A 43 4.80 4.75 12.30
C GLY A 43 4.93 5.42 10.94
N LEU A 44 5.77 6.47 10.85
CA LEU A 44 6.07 7.16 9.60
C LEU A 44 6.71 6.22 8.56
N ALA A 45 7.66 5.38 8.96
CA ALA A 45 8.27 4.42 8.04
C ALA A 45 7.24 3.41 7.48
N ILE A 46 6.34 2.90 8.33
CA ILE A 46 5.25 2.00 7.92
C ILE A 46 4.27 2.74 6.99
N PHE A 47 3.94 3.99 7.30
CA PHE A 47 3.09 4.81 6.44
C PHE A 47 3.73 5.03 5.06
N LEU A 48 5.04 5.36 5.01
CA LEU A 48 5.77 5.60 3.77
C LEU A 48 5.90 4.32 2.91
N LEU A 49 5.88 3.13 3.50
CA LEU A 49 5.83 1.85 2.76
C LEU A 49 4.55 1.69 1.92
N SER A 50 3.50 2.45 2.19
CA SER A 50 2.30 2.45 1.35
C SER A 50 2.56 2.94 -0.09
N ILE A 51 3.52 3.86 -0.27
CA ILE A 51 3.87 4.46 -1.57
C ILE A 51 4.46 3.40 -2.53
N PRO A 52 5.53 2.66 -2.19
CA PRO A 52 6.05 1.61 -3.06
C PRO A 52 5.05 0.47 -3.26
N CYS A 53 4.22 0.13 -2.26
CA CYS A 53 3.14 -0.86 -2.42
C CYS A 53 2.11 -0.41 -3.48
N ALA A 54 1.65 0.84 -3.41
CA ALA A 54 0.73 1.42 -4.38
C ALA A 54 1.36 1.54 -5.77
N ALA A 55 2.64 1.94 -5.84
CA ALA A 55 3.40 2.01 -7.09
C ALA A 55 3.55 0.62 -7.75
N THR A 56 3.80 -0.42 -6.95
CA THR A 56 3.90 -1.80 -7.44
C THR A 56 2.54 -2.29 -7.97
N GLY A 57 1.44 -1.99 -7.27
CA GLY A 57 0.09 -2.26 -7.73
C GLY A 57 -0.23 -1.56 -9.06
N TRP A 58 0.13 -0.28 -9.17
CA TRP A 58 -0.03 0.51 -10.40
C TRP A 58 0.80 -0.05 -11.56
N TYR A 59 2.07 -0.39 -11.31
CA TYR A 59 2.97 -0.97 -12.30
C TYR A 59 2.47 -2.31 -12.84
N LEU A 60 2.01 -3.20 -11.95
CA LEU A 60 1.43 -4.49 -12.36
C LEU A 60 0.15 -4.32 -13.19
N ARG A 61 -0.70 -3.36 -12.81
CA ARG A 61 -1.89 -3.02 -13.59
C ARG A 61 -1.52 -2.51 -14.98
N HIS A 62 -0.53 -1.62 -15.07
CA HIS A 62 -0.05 -1.10 -16.34
C HIS A 62 0.53 -2.21 -17.23
N ARG A 63 1.32 -3.11 -16.65
CA ARG A 63 1.89 -4.27 -17.38
C ARG A 63 0.81 -5.21 -17.90
N ASN A 64 -0.24 -5.44 -17.14
CA ASN A 64 -1.35 -6.31 -17.57
C ASN A 64 -2.16 -5.69 -18.70
N ASN A 65 -2.39 -4.38 -18.69
CA ASN A 65 -3.09 -3.68 -19.77
C ASN A 65 -2.33 -3.69 -21.11
N ILE A 66 -1.00 -3.91 -21.10
CA ILE A 66 -0.16 -3.93 -22.31
C ILE A 66 -0.07 -5.34 -22.91
N ARG A 67 -0.33 -6.40 -22.14
CA ARG A 67 -0.38 -7.76 -22.67
C ARG A 67 -1.73 -7.96 -23.34
N PRO A 68 -1.80 -8.30 -24.64
CA PRO A 68 -3.08 -8.63 -25.26
C PRO A 68 -3.69 -9.84 -24.53
N PRO A 69 -5.03 -9.87 -24.35
CA PRO A 69 -5.71 -11.06 -23.85
C PRO A 69 -5.36 -12.23 -24.78
N GLN A 70 -4.77 -13.28 -24.20
CA GLN A 70 -4.59 -14.56 -24.89
C GLN A 70 -5.88 -15.37 -24.81
#